data_AF-A0A3L9GNT2-F1
#
_entry.id   AF-A0A3L9GNT2-F1
#
_cell.length_a   1.000
_cell.length_b   1.000
_cell.length_c   1.000
_cell.angle_alpha   90.00
_cell.angle_beta   90.00
_cell.angle_gamma   90.00
#
_symmetry.space_group_name_H-M   'P 1'
#
loop_
_entity.id
_entity.type
_entity.pdbx_description
1 polymer ?
#
loop_
_entity_poly.entity_id
_entity_poly.type
_entity_poly.pdbx_seq_one_letter_code
_entity_poly.pdbx_strand_id
1 'polypeptide(L)'
;MNIQITKILNNNVVVVIDDQQREKVVMGRGIGFQKRAGERINSSGIEKEYALSSHELNGRLSELLSHIPLEVMATCDRIISLAQERLGKLQDSIYISLTDHCQFAIKRFQQNVLLPNPLLWDIQRLYPKEFQLGEEALTIIDKRLGVQLPKDEVGFIAMHLVSAQMSGNMEDVAGVTQLMREMLQLIKFQFSLNYQEESLSYQRLVTHL
;
A
#
# COMPACT_ATOMS: atom_id res chain seq x y z
N MET A 1 0.31 -17.04 -24.27
CA MET A 1 -0.73 -16.01 -24.10
C MET A 1 -0.50 -14.96 -25.16
N ASN A 2 -1.51 -14.60 -25.96
CA ASN A 2 -1.39 -13.44 -26.83
C ASN A 2 -1.79 -12.21 -26.01
N ILE A 3 -0.84 -11.30 -25.81
CA ILE A 3 -1.06 -10.07 -25.06
C ILE A 3 -0.77 -8.91 -26.00
N GLN A 4 -1.77 -8.07 -26.25
CA GLN A 4 -1.68 -6.95 -27.19
C GLN A 4 -1.69 -5.64 -26.44
N ILE A 5 -0.76 -4.74 -26.76
CA ILE A 5 -0.69 -3.40 -26.17
C ILE A 5 -1.87 -2.57 -26.66
N THR A 6 -2.64 -2.01 -25.73
CA THR A 6 -3.64 -0.98 -26.04
C THR A 6 -3.10 0.43 -25.82
N LYS A 7 -2.31 0.62 -24.77
CA LYS A 7 -1.74 1.92 -24.40
C LYS A 7 -0.35 1.77 -23.83
N ILE A 8 0.55 2.69 -24.17
CA ILE A 8 1.88 2.78 -23.57
C ILE A 8 1.83 3.92 -22.56
N LEU A 9 2.15 3.62 -21.30
CA LEU A 9 2.11 4.60 -20.21
C LEU A 9 3.48 5.25 -20.03
N ASN A 10 4.53 4.42 -20.00
CA ASN A 10 5.92 4.85 -20.08
C ASN A 10 6.80 3.69 -20.60
N ASN A 11 8.13 3.84 -20.54
CA ASN A 11 9.06 2.80 -21.01
C ASN A 11 8.92 1.46 -20.27
N ASN A 12 8.35 1.45 -19.07
CA ASN A 12 8.32 0.30 -18.17
C ASN A 12 6.91 -0.21 -17.86
N VAL A 13 5.86 0.51 -18.29
CA VAL A 13 4.46 0.16 -17.99
C VAL A 13 3.59 0.33 -19.24
N VAL A 14 2.81 -0.70 -19.54
CA VAL A 14 1.88 -0.73 -20.68
C VAL A 14 0.52 -1.29 -20.23
N VAL A 15 -0.55 -0.81 -20.86
CA VAL A 15 -1.88 -1.41 -20.75
C VAL A 15 -2.05 -2.39 -21.90
N VAL A 16 -2.57 -3.57 -21.58
CA VAL A 16 -2.76 -4.65 -22.54
C VAL A 16 -4.14 -5.25 -22.42
N ILE A 17 -4.57 -5.91 -23.49
CA ILE A 17 -5.74 -6.79 -23.46
C ILE A 17 -5.25 -8.24 -23.58
N ASP A 18 -5.79 -9.11 -22.72
CA ASP A 18 -5.55 -10.55 -22.78
C ASP A 18 -6.52 -11.27 -23.73
N ASP A 19 -6.30 -12.58 -23.90
CA ASP A 19 -7.12 -13.44 -24.76
C ASP A 19 -8.62 -13.46 -24.37
N GLN A 20 -8.97 -13.04 -23.14
CA GLN A 20 -10.34 -12.97 -22.63
C GLN A 20 -10.95 -11.56 -22.75
N GLN A 21 -10.34 -10.67 -23.52
CA GLN A 21 -10.75 -9.26 -23.65
C GLN A 21 -10.71 -8.49 -22.32
N ARG A 22 -9.87 -8.92 -21.36
CA ARG A 22 -9.68 -8.22 -20.10
C ARG A 22 -8.50 -7.28 -20.19
N GLU A 23 -8.73 -6.03 -19.80
CA GLU A 23 -7.68 -5.04 -19.67
C GLU A 23 -6.80 -5.34 -18.44
N LYS A 24 -5.47 -5.30 -18.64
CA LYS A 24 -4.48 -5.47 -17.59
C LYS A 24 -3.41 -4.39 -17.69
N VAL A 25 -2.84 -4.02 -16.55
CA VAL A 25 -1.64 -3.17 -16.49
C VAL A 25 -0.43 -4.07 -16.32
N VAL A 26 0.54 -3.95 -17.20
CA VAL A 26 1.73 -4.79 -17.22
C VAL A 26 2.97 -3.94 -16.99
N MET A 27 3.84 -4.43 -16.13
CA MET A 27 5.08 -3.81 -15.73
C MET A 27 6.26 -4.70 -16.08
N GLY A 28 7.33 -4.08 -16.58
CA GLY A 28 8.62 -4.74 -16.77
C GLY A 28 9.64 -3.76 -17.35
N ARG A 29 10.92 -3.98 -17.04
CA ARG A 29 12.00 -3.13 -17.53
C ARG A 29 12.00 -3.04 -19.06
N GLY A 30 11.79 -1.83 -19.59
CA GLY A 30 11.82 -1.55 -21.02
C GLY A 30 10.65 -2.14 -21.82
N ILE A 31 9.60 -2.64 -21.18
CA ILE A 31 8.50 -3.34 -21.87
C ILE A 31 7.73 -2.46 -22.87
N GLY A 32 7.67 -1.15 -22.62
CA GLY A 32 7.07 -0.15 -23.50
C GLY A 32 8.07 0.55 -24.43
N PHE A 33 9.37 0.28 -24.27
CA PHE A 33 10.41 0.99 -25.03
C PHE A 33 10.36 0.62 -26.51
N GLN A 34 10.28 1.65 -27.37
CA GLN A 34 10.16 1.52 -28.84
C GLN A 34 8.95 0.69 -29.32
N LYS A 35 7.95 0.50 -28.47
CA LYS A 35 6.69 -0.17 -28.83
C LYS A 35 5.63 0.83 -29.27
N ARG A 36 4.56 0.32 -29.90
CA ARG A 36 3.36 1.06 -30.27
C ARG A 36 2.10 0.31 -29.86
N ALA A 37 1.00 1.04 -29.70
CA ALA A 37 -0.32 0.44 -29.53
C ALA A 37 -0.64 -0.49 -30.71
N GLY A 38 -1.23 -1.64 -30.41
CA GLY A 38 -1.50 -2.72 -31.36
C GLY A 38 -0.38 -3.75 -31.48
N GLU A 39 0.84 -3.47 -31.00
CA GLU A 39 1.93 -4.46 -30.98
C GLU A 39 1.74 -5.52 -29.90
N ARG A 40 2.34 -6.70 -30.12
CA ARG A 40 2.40 -7.77 -29.12
C ARG A 40 3.62 -7.61 -28.23
N ILE A 41 3.45 -7.96 -26.96
CA ILE A 41 4.55 -8.07 -26.00
C ILE A 41 4.91 -9.53 -25.77
N ASN A 42 6.20 -9.78 -25.55
CA ASN A 42 6.68 -11.08 -25.14
C ASN A 42 6.49 -11.21 -23.62
N SER A 43 5.85 -12.28 -23.17
CA SER A 43 5.60 -12.53 -21.74
C SER A 43 6.87 -12.71 -20.91
N SER A 44 8.02 -12.97 -21.53
CA SER A 44 9.31 -13.11 -20.82
C SER A 44 9.84 -11.81 -20.21
N GLY A 45 9.43 -10.64 -20.71
CA GLY A 45 9.84 -9.34 -20.16
C GLY A 45 8.89 -8.79 -19.09
N ILE A 46 7.84 -9.55 -18.74
CA ILE A 46 6.84 -9.13 -17.76
C ILE A 46 7.37 -9.44 -16.36
N GLU A 47 7.56 -8.41 -15.55
CA GLU A 47 7.89 -8.55 -14.13
C GLU A 47 6.62 -8.68 -13.28
N LYS A 48 5.55 -7.96 -13.64
CA LYS A 48 4.27 -8.02 -12.93
C LYS A 48 3.09 -7.72 -13.85
N GLU A 49 1.98 -8.43 -13.63
CA GLU A 49 0.67 -8.13 -14.24
C GLU A 49 -0.32 -7.75 -13.14
N TYR A 50 -1.04 -6.65 -13.35
CA TYR A 50 -2.16 -6.21 -12.52
C TYR A 50 -3.45 -6.37 -13.30
N ALA A 51 -4.35 -7.19 -12.77
CA ALA A 51 -5.72 -7.35 -13.23
C ALA A 51 -6.64 -6.98 -12.06
N LEU A 52 -6.85 -5.68 -11.86
CA LEU A 52 -7.69 -5.22 -10.76
C LEU A 52 -9.17 -5.53 -11.05
N SER A 53 -9.95 -5.63 -9.97
CA SER A 53 -11.36 -6.00 -9.99
C SER A 53 -12.29 -5.09 -10.81
N SER A 54 -11.88 -3.87 -11.16
CA SER A 54 -12.68 -2.96 -11.99
C SER A 54 -11.87 -2.18 -13.03
N HIS A 55 -12.52 -1.82 -14.14
CA HIS A 55 -11.93 -0.99 -15.19
C HIS A 55 -11.55 0.42 -14.65
N GLU A 56 -12.33 0.96 -13.72
CA GLU A 56 -12.01 2.27 -13.12
C GLU A 56 -10.70 2.22 -12.32
N LEU A 57 -10.50 1.16 -11.52
CA LEU A 57 -9.26 0.98 -10.77
C LEU A 57 -8.06 0.78 -11.69
N ASN A 58 -8.20 0.00 -12.77
CA ASN A 58 -7.16 -0.14 -13.78
C ASN A 58 -6.80 1.20 -14.43
N GLY A 59 -7.80 2.05 -14.71
CA GLY A 59 -7.60 3.40 -15.25
C GLY A 59 -6.81 4.29 -14.30
N ARG A 60 -7.21 4.36 -13.02
CA ARG A 60 -6.51 5.15 -11.99
C ARG A 60 -5.09 4.63 -11.74
N LEU A 61 -4.90 3.31 -11.66
CA LEU A 61 -3.58 2.71 -11.54
C LEU A 61 -2.71 3.09 -12.74
N SER A 62 -3.24 2.97 -13.96
CA SER A 62 -2.53 3.33 -15.19
C SER A 62 -2.07 4.80 -15.20
N GLU A 63 -2.93 5.71 -14.74
CA GLU A 63 -2.59 7.13 -14.62
C GLU A 63 -1.46 7.35 -13.61
N LEU A 64 -1.57 6.79 -12.41
CA LEU A 64 -0.52 6.89 -11.40
C LEU A 64 0.82 6.32 -11.87
N LEU A 65 0.82 5.09 -12.38
CA LEU A 65 2.05 4.42 -12.79
C LEU A 65 2.75 5.11 -13.98
N SER A 66 2.06 5.98 -14.73
CA SER A 66 2.69 6.75 -15.81
C SER A 66 3.74 7.75 -15.30
N HIS A 67 3.62 8.21 -14.05
CA HIS A 67 4.48 9.24 -13.45
C HIS A 67 5.38 8.75 -12.31
N ILE A 68 5.32 7.45 -11.98
CA ILE A 68 6.06 6.85 -10.86
C ILE A 68 7.24 6.02 -11.42
N PRO A 69 8.46 6.12 -10.86
CA PRO A 69 9.60 5.29 -11.28
C PRO A 69 9.38 3.79 -11.04
N LEU A 70 9.92 2.95 -11.93
CA LEU A 70 9.77 1.49 -11.88
C LEU A 70 10.24 0.91 -10.55
N GLU A 71 11.34 1.44 -10.02
CA GLU A 71 11.95 1.00 -8.78
C GLU A 71 11.02 1.22 -7.58
N VAL A 72 10.29 2.34 -7.56
CA VAL A 72 9.29 2.64 -6.52
C VAL A 72 8.11 1.67 -6.63
N MET A 73 7.58 1.50 -7.83
CA MET A 73 6.45 0.60 -8.08
C MET A 73 6.76 -0.85 -7.69
N ALA A 74 7.91 -1.37 -8.13
CA ALA A 74 8.38 -2.72 -7.78
C ALA A 74 8.65 -2.88 -6.28
N THR A 75 9.03 -1.79 -5.59
CA THR A 75 9.21 -1.78 -4.14
C THR A 75 7.86 -1.87 -3.42
N CYS A 76 6.86 -1.09 -3.84
CA CYS A 76 5.50 -1.16 -3.31
C CYS A 76 4.85 -2.52 -3.58
N ASP A 77 5.03 -3.10 -4.77
CA ASP A 77 4.54 -4.45 -5.09
C ASP A 77 5.06 -5.51 -4.12
N ARG A 78 6.35 -5.41 -3.76
CA ARG A 78 6.97 -6.32 -2.79
C ARG A 78 6.44 -6.13 -1.38
N ILE A 79 6.19 -4.88 -0.95
CA ILE A 79 5.58 -4.58 0.35
C ILE A 79 4.16 -5.16 0.41
N ILE A 80 3.36 -4.92 -0.63
CA ILE A 80 1.98 -5.42 -0.70
C ILE A 80 1.95 -6.95 -0.72
N SER A 81 2.85 -7.59 -1.47
CA SER A 81 2.94 -9.05 -1.52
C SER A 81 3.27 -9.64 -0.14
N LEU A 82 4.23 -9.03 0.58
CA LEU A 82 4.57 -9.42 1.95
C LEU A 82 3.38 -9.23 2.91
N ALA A 83 2.66 -8.12 2.77
CA ALA A 83 1.48 -7.86 3.58
C ALA A 83 0.36 -8.88 3.29
N GLN A 84 0.14 -9.25 2.02
CA GLN A 84 -0.85 -10.26 1.64
C GLN A 84 -0.51 -11.64 2.20
N GLU A 85 0.77 -12.02 2.23
CA GLU A 85 1.22 -13.28 2.83
C GLU A 85 0.89 -13.38 4.33
N ARG A 86 0.92 -12.25 5.07
CA ARG A 86 0.74 -12.23 6.52
C ARG A 86 -0.66 -11.85 7.00
N LEU A 87 -1.33 -10.96 6.27
CA LEU A 87 -2.64 -10.41 6.61
C LEU A 87 -3.78 -11.09 5.82
N GLY A 88 -3.45 -11.85 4.78
CA GLY A 88 -4.41 -12.45 3.88
C GLY A 88 -4.85 -11.50 2.76
N LYS A 89 -6.10 -11.64 2.32
CA LYS A 89 -6.62 -10.87 1.18
C LYS A 89 -6.71 -9.38 1.53
N LEU A 90 -6.07 -8.55 0.71
CA LEU A 90 -6.19 -7.09 0.71
C LEU A 90 -6.97 -6.62 -0.52
N GLN A 91 -7.67 -5.51 -0.39
CA GLN A 91 -8.34 -4.87 -1.52
C GLN A 91 -7.35 -4.36 -2.57
N ASP A 92 -7.71 -4.52 -3.84
CA ASP A 92 -6.89 -4.11 -5.00
C ASP A 92 -6.52 -2.62 -4.97
N SER A 93 -7.33 -1.78 -4.33
CA SER A 93 -7.07 -0.34 -4.17
C SER A 93 -5.75 -0.05 -3.42
N ILE A 94 -5.19 -1.00 -2.67
CA ILE A 94 -3.90 -0.84 -2.00
C ILE A 94 -2.74 -0.58 -2.98
N TYR A 95 -2.80 -1.15 -4.18
CA TYR A 95 -1.77 -0.91 -5.21
C TYR A 95 -1.75 0.53 -5.67
N ILE A 96 -2.89 1.23 -5.60
CA ILE A 96 -3.02 2.65 -5.91
C ILE A 96 -2.57 3.46 -4.68
N SER A 97 -3.22 3.23 -3.53
CA SER A 97 -3.05 4.09 -2.36
C SER A 97 -1.66 4.01 -1.75
N LEU A 98 -1.08 2.82 -1.59
CA LEU A 98 0.25 2.67 -1.01
C LEU A 98 1.34 3.14 -1.98
N THR A 99 1.18 2.91 -3.28
CA THR A 99 2.17 3.34 -4.27
C THR A 99 2.22 4.87 -4.36
N ASP A 100 1.07 5.52 -4.40
CA ASP A 100 0.98 6.99 -4.37
C ASP A 100 1.57 7.56 -3.06
N HIS A 101 1.20 6.97 -1.91
CA HIS A 101 1.73 7.36 -0.62
C HIS A 101 3.27 7.24 -0.55
N CYS A 102 3.84 6.08 -0.90
CA CYS A 102 5.28 5.87 -0.87
C CYS A 102 6.00 6.84 -1.82
N GLN A 103 5.48 7.05 -3.03
CA GLN A 103 6.04 8.02 -3.96
C GLN A 103 6.05 9.43 -3.37
N PHE A 104 4.96 9.84 -2.73
CA PHE A 104 4.85 11.15 -2.11
C PHE A 104 5.75 11.28 -0.88
N ALA A 105 5.78 10.28 0.01
CA ALA A 105 6.66 10.21 1.17
C ALA A 105 8.14 10.35 0.78
N ILE A 106 8.59 9.63 -0.25
CA ILE A 106 9.95 9.73 -0.77
C ILE A 106 10.24 11.14 -1.30
N LYS A 107 9.34 11.71 -2.10
CA LYS A 107 9.50 13.08 -2.63
C LYS A 107 9.59 14.12 -1.51
N ARG A 108 8.70 14.04 -0.51
CA ARG A 108 8.72 14.92 0.66
C ARG A 108 10.03 14.81 1.43
N PHE A 109 10.48 13.58 1.67
CA PHE A 109 11.73 13.34 2.40
C PHE A 109 12.94 13.93 1.67
N GLN A 110 13.01 13.77 0.34
CA GLN A 110 14.05 14.40 -0.49
C GLN A 110 14.02 15.94 -0.44
N GLN A 111 12.86 16.52 -0.14
CA GLN A 111 12.68 17.96 0.07
C GLN A 111 12.91 18.39 1.53
N ASN A 112 13.38 17.47 2.40
CA ASN A 112 13.53 17.67 3.85
C ASN A 112 12.22 18.05 4.57
N VAL A 113 11.07 17.63 4.02
CA VAL A 113 9.77 17.81 4.65
C VAL A 113 9.44 16.53 5.43
N LEU A 114 9.34 16.67 6.76
CA LEU A 114 8.94 15.60 7.67
C LEU A 114 7.49 15.81 8.09
N LEU A 115 6.70 14.73 8.09
CA LEU A 115 5.33 14.75 8.56
C LEU A 115 5.21 13.88 9.82
N PRO A 116 4.93 14.47 10.99
CA PRO A 116 4.68 13.67 12.19
C PRO A 116 3.36 12.92 12.06
N ASN A 117 3.31 11.71 12.64
CA ASN A 117 2.10 10.93 12.77
C ASN A 117 1.57 11.01 14.22
N PRO A 118 0.51 11.79 14.49
CA PRO A 118 -0.01 11.96 15.85
C PRO A 118 -0.65 10.69 16.43
N LEU A 119 -0.95 9.69 15.59
CA LEU A 119 -1.56 8.42 15.99
C LEU A 119 -0.53 7.28 16.09
N LEU A 120 0.77 7.55 15.93
CA LEU A 120 1.79 6.50 15.79
C LEU A 120 1.74 5.45 16.92
N TRP A 121 1.64 5.91 18.17
CA TRP A 121 1.56 5.03 19.35
C TRP A 121 0.25 4.23 19.40
N ASP A 122 -0.86 4.84 19.00
CA ASP A 122 -2.16 4.18 18.97
C ASP A 122 -2.18 3.09 17.90
N ILE A 123 -1.65 3.39 16.72
CA ILE A 123 -1.53 2.44 15.61
C ILE A 123 -0.65 1.25 16.02
N GLN A 124 0.49 1.50 16.66
CA GLN A 124 1.36 0.43 17.16
C GLN A 124 0.63 -0.53 18.10
N ARG A 125 -0.25 0.00 18.94
CA ARG A 125 -0.96 -0.75 19.96
C ARG A 125 -2.21 -1.46 19.41
N LEU A 126 -2.96 -0.80 18.53
CA LEU A 126 -4.23 -1.29 18.00
C LEU A 126 -4.02 -2.22 16.79
N TYR A 127 -2.98 -1.96 15.98
CA TYR A 127 -2.68 -2.68 14.74
C TYR A 127 -1.22 -3.17 14.73
N PRO A 128 -0.81 -4.01 15.70
CA PRO A 128 0.60 -4.39 15.86
C PRO A 128 1.16 -5.17 14.66
N LYS A 129 0.32 -5.95 13.96
CA LYS A 129 0.75 -6.71 12.78
C LYS A 129 1.03 -5.80 11.59
N GLU A 130 0.14 -4.84 11.36
CA GLU A 130 0.23 -3.84 10.30
C GLU A 130 1.37 -2.86 10.59
N PHE A 131 1.59 -2.50 11.86
CA PHE A 131 2.72 -1.68 12.30
C PHE A 131 4.06 -2.38 12.04
N GLN A 132 4.19 -3.66 12.41
CA GLN A 132 5.40 -4.44 12.11
C GLN A 132 5.67 -4.52 10.60
N LEU A 133 4.63 -4.71 9.79
CA LEU A 133 4.74 -4.66 8.33
C LEU A 133 5.18 -3.28 7.82
N GLY A 134 4.76 -2.19 8.48
CA GLY A 134 5.25 -0.85 8.21
C GLY A 134 6.75 -0.70 8.48
N GLU A 135 7.26 -1.25 9.58
CA GLU A 135 8.71 -1.23 9.89
C GLU A 135 9.53 -2.00 8.83
N GLU A 136 9.02 -3.15 8.41
CA GLU A 136 9.62 -3.94 7.34
C GLU A 136 9.52 -3.23 5.99
N ALA A 137 8.42 -2.53 5.71
CA ALA A 137 8.26 -1.72 4.52
C ALA A 137 9.32 -0.62 4.43
N LEU A 138 9.58 0.09 5.53
CA LEU A 138 10.66 1.08 5.60
C LEU A 138 12.03 0.45 5.35
N THR A 139 12.28 -0.73 5.92
CA THR A 139 13.52 -1.48 5.68
C THR A 139 13.68 -1.89 4.21
N ILE A 140 12.59 -2.28 3.55
CA ILE A 140 12.56 -2.62 2.13
C ILE A 140 12.84 -1.36 1.28
N ILE A 141 12.22 -0.23 1.62
CA ILE A 141 12.42 1.06 0.94
C ILE A 141 13.88 1.50 1.05
N ASP A 142 14.47 1.47 2.25
CA ASP A 142 15.88 1.81 2.47
C ASP A 142 16.81 0.95 1.61
N LYS A 143 16.66 -0.39 1.68
CA LYS A 143 17.52 -1.31 0.94
C LYS A 143 17.41 -1.20 -0.58
N ARG A 144 16.22 -0.91 -1.11
CA ARG A 144 15.97 -0.90 -2.57
C ARG A 144 16.17 0.47 -3.19
N LEU A 145 15.86 1.54 -2.46
CA LEU A 145 15.82 2.90 -2.98
C LEU A 145 16.87 3.81 -2.34
N GLY A 146 17.53 3.37 -1.27
CA GLY A 146 18.51 4.17 -0.53
C GLY A 146 17.87 5.34 0.24
N VAL A 147 16.59 5.22 0.61
CA VAL A 147 15.82 6.27 1.28
C VAL A 147 15.43 5.82 2.68
N GLN A 148 15.93 6.52 3.70
CA GLN A 148 15.64 6.26 5.11
C GLN A 148 14.50 7.15 5.59
N LEU A 149 13.27 6.70 5.33
CA LEU A 149 12.07 7.41 5.78
C LEU A 149 11.96 7.44 7.32
N PRO A 150 11.36 8.50 7.89
CA PRO A 150 11.18 8.62 9.34
C PRO A 150 10.19 7.58 9.88
N LYS A 151 10.28 7.28 11.19
CA LYS A 151 9.42 6.30 11.87
C LYS A 151 7.93 6.59 11.72
N ASP A 152 7.54 7.86 11.57
CA ASP A 152 6.15 8.28 11.34
C ASP A 152 5.50 7.60 10.11
N GLU A 153 6.30 7.28 9.08
CA GLU A 153 5.82 6.57 7.88
C GLU A 153 5.43 5.10 8.17
N VAL A 154 5.95 4.50 9.24
CA VAL A 154 5.46 3.19 9.72
C VAL A 154 3.96 3.26 10.01
N GLY A 155 3.54 4.31 10.72
CA GLY A 155 2.13 4.52 11.06
C GLY A 155 1.27 4.73 9.83
N PHE A 156 1.72 5.55 8.87
CA PHE A 156 0.95 5.79 7.65
C PHE A 156 0.83 4.53 6.78
N ILE A 157 1.91 3.76 6.61
CA ILE A 157 1.86 2.49 5.86
C ILE A 157 0.92 1.50 6.56
N ALA A 158 1.00 1.36 7.88
CA ALA A 158 0.11 0.48 8.64
C ALA A 158 -1.37 0.84 8.40
N MET A 159 -1.70 2.13 8.39
CA MET A 159 -3.07 2.61 8.14
C MET A 159 -3.56 2.30 6.73
N HIS A 160 -2.69 2.36 5.71
CA HIS A 160 -3.02 1.90 4.36
C HIS A 160 -3.34 0.40 4.34
N LEU A 161 -2.60 -0.42 5.08
CA LEU A 161 -2.85 -1.86 5.18
C LEU A 161 -4.18 -2.16 5.87
N VAL A 162 -4.47 -1.51 6.99
CA VAL A 162 -5.75 -1.64 7.71
C VAL A 162 -6.92 -1.24 6.81
N SER A 163 -6.81 -0.09 6.12
CA SER A 163 -7.82 0.39 5.17
C SER A 163 -8.11 -0.65 4.08
N ALA A 164 -7.06 -1.31 3.56
CA ALA A 164 -7.19 -2.35 2.55
C ALA A 164 -7.78 -3.66 3.06
N GLN A 165 -7.69 -3.98 4.35
CA GLN A 165 -8.40 -5.12 4.96
C GLN A 165 -9.88 -4.81 5.16
N MET A 166 -10.20 -3.57 5.58
CA MET A 166 -11.56 -3.16 5.93
C MET A 166 -12.41 -2.73 4.72
N SER A 167 -11.82 -2.65 3.53
CA SER A 167 -12.47 -2.06 2.34
C SER A 167 -12.94 -0.62 2.54
N GLY A 168 -12.29 0.12 3.46
CA GLY A 168 -12.52 1.54 3.74
C GLY A 168 -11.40 2.42 3.21
N ASN A 169 -11.41 3.72 3.54
CA ASN A 169 -10.32 4.64 3.23
C ASN A 169 -9.45 4.95 4.48
N MET A 170 -8.34 5.67 4.30
CA MET A 170 -7.43 6.00 5.41
C MET A 170 -8.03 6.96 6.45
N GLU A 171 -8.91 7.88 6.02
CA GLU A 171 -9.60 8.82 6.91
C GLU A 171 -10.54 8.07 7.86
N ASP A 172 -11.24 7.06 7.35
CA ASP A 172 -12.10 6.18 8.14
C ASP A 172 -11.28 5.47 9.22
N VAL A 173 -10.14 4.89 8.85
CA VAL A 173 -9.27 4.19 9.82
C VAL A 173 -8.74 5.16 10.87
N ALA A 174 -8.35 6.39 10.49
CA ALA A 174 -7.87 7.39 11.43
C ALA A 174 -8.96 7.81 12.42
N GLY A 175 -10.18 8.03 11.92
CA GLY A 175 -11.35 8.32 12.75
C GLY A 175 -11.70 7.19 13.71
N VAL A 176 -11.68 5.93 13.24
CA VAL A 176 -11.90 4.75 14.09
C VAL A 176 -10.80 4.64 15.15
N THR A 177 -9.53 4.79 14.78
CA THR A 177 -8.38 4.76 15.70
C THR A 177 -8.51 5.81 16.80
N GLN A 178 -8.86 7.04 16.41
CA GLN A 178 -9.11 8.15 17.32
C GLN A 178 -10.24 7.82 18.32
N LEU A 179 -11.37 7.33 17.80
CA LEU A 179 -12.53 6.97 18.61
C LEU A 179 -12.20 5.83 19.58
N MET A 180 -11.50 4.79 19.13
CA MET A 180 -11.05 3.69 19.98
C MET A 180 -10.16 4.19 21.12
N ARG A 181 -9.23 5.11 20.83
CA ARG A 181 -8.39 5.73 21.87
C ARG A 181 -9.24 6.46 22.91
N GLU A 182 -10.20 7.27 22.48
CA GLU A 182 -11.09 8.00 23.37
C GLU A 182 -11.92 7.04 24.25
N MET A 183 -12.46 5.97 23.68
CA MET A 183 -13.19 4.95 24.43
C MET A 183 -12.30 4.25 25.47
N LEU A 184 -11.09 3.83 25.08
CA LEU A 184 -10.13 3.20 25.99
C LEU A 184 -9.71 4.15 27.12
N GLN A 185 -9.51 5.45 26.83
CA GLN A 185 -9.22 6.43 27.86
C GLN A 185 -10.40 6.60 28.84
N LEU A 186 -11.63 6.64 28.34
CA LEU A 186 -12.83 6.75 29.16
C LEU A 186 -12.99 5.52 30.07
N ILE A 187 -12.84 4.31 29.54
CA ILE A 187 -12.89 3.05 30.32
C ILE A 187 -11.78 3.07 31.38
N LYS A 188 -10.55 3.45 31.01
CA LYS A 188 -9.42 3.55 31.94
C LYS A 188 -9.74 4.45 33.12
N PHE A 189 -10.27 5.65 32.86
CA PHE A 189 -10.57 6.64 33.89
C PHE A 189 -11.76 6.22 34.76
N GLN A 190 -12.87 5.82 34.14
CA GLN A 190 -14.10 5.45 34.84
C GLN A 190 -13.90 4.29 35.81
N PHE A 191 -13.07 3.31 35.44
CA PHE A 191 -12.83 2.11 36.23
C PHE A 191 -11.46 2.11 36.94
N SER A 192 -10.71 3.21 36.87
CA SER A 192 -9.35 3.33 37.45
C SER A 192 -8.43 2.16 37.08
N LEU A 193 -8.50 1.73 35.81
CA LEU A 193 -7.74 0.59 35.32
C LEU A 193 -6.34 0.98 34.86
N ASN A 194 -5.42 0.02 34.93
CA ASN A 194 -4.17 0.06 34.17
C ASN A 194 -4.17 -1.13 33.21
N TYR A 195 -4.16 -0.84 31.91
CA TYR A 195 -4.17 -1.88 30.90
C TYR A 195 -2.86 -2.66 30.90
N GLN A 196 -2.96 -3.98 30.93
CA GLN A 196 -1.88 -4.88 30.53
C GLN A 196 -2.06 -5.19 29.05
N GLU A 197 -1.35 -4.46 28.19
CA GLU A 197 -1.59 -4.46 26.74
C GLU A 197 -1.31 -5.82 26.07
N GLU A 198 -0.43 -6.61 26.68
CA GLU A 198 -0.11 -7.98 26.24
C GLU A 198 -1.13 -9.02 26.72
N SER A 199 -2.07 -8.63 27.60
CA SER A 199 -3.07 -9.56 28.13
C SER A 199 -4.14 -9.91 27.10
N LEU A 200 -4.60 -11.16 27.10
CA LEU A 200 -5.72 -11.61 26.27
C LEU A 200 -7.00 -10.79 26.54
N SER A 201 -7.23 -10.37 27.79
CA SER A 201 -8.38 -9.54 28.15
C SER A 201 -8.36 -8.19 27.44
N TYR A 202 -7.18 -7.55 27.37
CA TYR A 202 -7.03 -6.29 26.66
C TYR A 202 -7.20 -6.47 25.15
N GLN A 203 -6.58 -7.49 24.57
CA GLN A 203 -6.73 -7.80 23.14
C GLN A 203 -8.18 -8.07 22.75
N ARG A 204 -8.93 -8.79 23.60
CA ARG A 204 -10.37 -9.01 23.42
C ARG A 204 -11.16 -7.72 23.49
N LEU A 205 -10.88 -6.84 24.45
CA LEU A 205 -11.52 -5.53 24.53
C LEU A 205 -11.32 -4.75 23.24
N VAL A 206 -10.07 -4.61 22.78
CA VAL A 206 -9.74 -3.88 21.55
C VAL A 206 -10.43 -4.47 20.32
N THR A 207 -10.51 -5.80 20.22
CA THR A 207 -11.14 -6.48 19.09
C THR A 207 -12.67 -6.29 19.05
N HIS A 208 -13.30 -6.03 20.20
CA HIS A 208 -14.75 -5.91 20.34
C HIS A 208 -15.26 -4.46 20.43
N LEU A 209 -14.35 -3.49 20.54
CA LEU A 209 -14.64 -2.06 20.34
C LEU A 209 -14.71 -1.76 18.85
#